data_AF-A0A958C052-F1
#
_entry.id   AF-A0A958C052-F1
#
_cell.length_a   1.000
_cell.length_b   1.000
_cell.length_c   1.000
_cell.angle_alpha   90.00
_cell.angle_beta   90.00
_cell.angle_gamma   90.00
#
_symmetry.space_group_name_H-M   'P 1'
#
loop_
_entity.id
_entity.type
_entity.pdbx_description
1 polymer ?
#
loop_
_entity_poly.entity_id
_entity_poly.type
_entity_poly.pdbx_seq_one_letter_code
_entity_poly.pdbx_strand_id
1 'polypeptide(L)' 'DRIQATRLAARAVEHLIEAAEQDASPAVAVGRWSGKIHFTDLERLPDLIVAGMQRPKEQYWLRLRPIVKLLSQPVATP' A
#
# COMPACT_ATOMS: atom_id res chain seq x y z
N ASP A 1 -5.77 4.70 -11.95
CA ASP A 1 -4.35 4.33 -11.99
C ASP A 1 -3.44 5.49 -12.36
N ARG A 2 -3.48 6.01 -13.61
CA ARG A 2 -2.62 7.12 -14.11
C ARG A 2 -2.37 8.28 -13.12
N ILE A 3 -3.43 8.84 -12.52
CA ILE A 3 -3.30 9.92 -11.52
C ILE A 3 -2.45 9.49 -10.31
N GLN A 4 -2.61 8.26 -9.83
CA GLN A 4 -1.86 7.76 -8.68
C GLN A 4 -0.40 7.48 -9.03
N ALA A 5 -0.15 6.92 -10.21
CA ALA A 5 1.20 6.71 -10.71
C ALA A 5 1.98 8.04 -10.78
N THR A 6 1.38 9.08 -11.38
CA THR A 6 2.00 10.41 -11.45
C THR A 6 2.25 11.01 -10.07
N ARG A 7 1.28 10.88 -9.14
CA ARG A 7 1.44 11.39 -7.77
C ARG A 7 2.56 10.70 -6.99
N LEU A 8 2.69 9.38 -7.12
CA LEU A 8 3.75 8.62 -6.45
C LEU A 8 5.12 8.93 -7.07
N ALA A 9 5.20 9.03 -8.39
CA ALA A 9 6.44 9.38 -9.09
C ALA A 9 6.94 10.78 -8.69
N ALA A 10 6.06 11.79 -8.69
CA ALA A 10 6.41 13.15 -8.26
C ALA A 10 6.96 13.15 -6.83
N ARG A 11 6.24 12.50 -5.89
CA ARG A 11 6.65 12.45 -4.49
C ARG A 11 7.95 11.66 -4.28
N ALA A 12 8.21 10.63 -5.08
CA ALA A 12 9.47 9.89 -5.05
C ALA A 12 10.66 10.74 -5.50
N VAL A 13 10.49 11.56 -6.56
CA VAL A 13 11.53 12.49 -7.00
C VAL A 13 11.80 13.56 -5.94
N GLU A 14 10.76 14.15 -5.35
CA GLU A 14 10.91 15.09 -4.23
C GLU A 14 11.71 14.47 -3.07
N HIS A 15 11.42 13.21 -2.72
CA HIS A 15 12.13 12.52 -1.65
C HIS A 15 13.62 12.29 -1.97
N LEU A 16 13.96 11.99 -3.22
CA LEU A 16 15.34 11.83 -3.65
C LEU A 16 16.10 13.16 -3.65
N ILE A 17 15.44 14.26 -4.00
CA ILE A 17 16.02 15.62 -3.90
C ILE A 17 16.31 15.95 -2.44
N GLU A 18 15.32 15.77 -1.55
CA GLU A 18 15.47 15.98 -0.10
C GLU A 18 16.64 15.15 0.47
N ALA A 19 16.78 13.90 0.05
CA ALA A 19 17.87 13.02 0.49
C ALA A 19 19.23 13.49 -0.03
N ALA A 20 19.32 13.92 -1.29
CA ALA A 20 20.56 14.42 -1.88
C ALA A 20 21.03 15.73 -1.20
N GLU A 21 20.10 16.63 -0.86
CA GLU A 21 20.40 17.86 -0.10
C GLU A 21 20.94 17.56 1.31
N GLN A 22 20.59 16.40 1.86
CA GLN A 22 21.01 15.94 3.18
C GLN A 22 22.24 15.00 3.13
N ASP A 23 22.83 14.78 1.95
CA ASP A 23 23.91 13.81 1.72
C ASP A 23 23.55 12.38 2.20
N ALA A 24 22.26 12.03 2.08
CA ALA A 24 21.69 10.75 2.48
C ALA A 24 21.40 9.87 1.26
N SER A 25 21.45 8.55 1.44
CA SER A 25 21.12 7.55 0.41
C SER A 25 20.11 6.52 0.92
N PRO A 26 18.85 6.91 1.14
CA PRO A 26 17.85 6.02 1.71
C PRO A 26 17.34 5.00 0.68
N ALA A 27 17.19 3.74 1.10
CA ALA A 27 16.50 2.71 0.34
C ALA A 27 15.06 2.59 0.85
N VAL A 28 14.09 3.10 0.09
CA VAL A 28 12.68 3.13 0.51
C VAL A 28 11.72 2.69 -0.59
N ALA A 29 10.60 2.11 -0.18
CA ALA A 29 9.43 1.87 -1.01
C ALA A 29 8.36 2.93 -0.76
N VAL A 30 7.83 3.52 -1.83
CA VAL A 30 6.72 4.49 -1.78
C VAL A 30 5.39 3.79 -2.02
N GLY A 31 4.39 4.08 -1.20
CA GLY A 31 3.07 3.47 -1.29
C GLY A 31 1.96 4.37 -0.75
N ARG A 32 0.73 3.87 -0.75
CA ARG A 32 -0.42 4.54 -0.14
C ARG A 32 -1.00 3.70 0.99
N TRP A 33 -1.26 4.35 2.13
CA TRP A 33 -2.01 3.78 3.23
C TRP A 33 -3.11 4.78 3.63
N SER A 34 -4.36 4.34 3.62
CA SER A 34 -5.52 5.13 4.09
C SER A 34 -5.58 6.53 3.45
N GLY A 35 -5.30 6.60 2.15
CA GLY A 35 -5.36 7.83 1.37
C GLY A 35 -4.10 8.71 1.40
N LYS A 36 -3.11 8.39 2.25
CA LYS A 36 -1.86 9.13 2.39
C LYS A 36 -0.71 8.42 1.70
N ILE A 37 0.29 9.18 1.24
CA ILE A 37 1.55 8.62 0.71
C ILE A 37 2.47 8.33 1.89
N HIS A 38 3.07 7.14 1.88
CA HIS A 38 4.01 6.69 2.90
C HIS A 38 5.29 6.16 2.25
N PHE A 39 6.42 6.45 2.88
CA PHE A 39 7.71 5.84 2.58
C PHE A 39 8.01 4.80 3.65
N THR A 40 8.35 3.60 3.20
CA THR A 40 8.72 2.48 4.08
C THR A 40 10.15 2.11 3.76
N ASP A 41 10.98 1.96 4.79
CA ASP A 41 12.33 1.41 4.63
C ASP A 41 12.26 0.05 3.91
N LEU A 42 13.09 -0.11 2.88
CA LEU A 42 13.14 -1.32 2.09
C LEU A 42 13.54 -2.54 2.94
N GLU A 43 14.41 -2.34 3.93
CA GLU A 43 14.83 -3.41 4.86
C GLU A 43 13.68 -3.91 5.73
N ARG A 44 12.67 -3.07 5.96
CA ARG A 44 11.48 -3.39 6.77
C ARG A 44 10.33 -3.99 5.97
N LEU A 45 10.42 -4.02 4.64
CA LEU A 45 9.37 -4.64 3.81
C LEU A 45 9.09 -6.12 4.16
N PRO A 46 10.10 -6.98 4.43
CA PRO A 46 9.84 -8.36 4.83
C PRO A 46 8.96 -8.48 6.08
N ASP A 47 9.04 -7.53 7.02
CA ASP A 47 8.23 -7.52 8.23
C ASP A 47 6.74 -7.28 7.95
N LEU A 48 6.41 -6.68 6.82
CA LEU A 48 5.03 -6.38 6.42
C LEU A 48 4.40 -7.52 5.62
N ILE A 49 5.19 -8.51 5.20
CA ILE A 49 4.80 -9.60 4.33
C ILE A 49 4.71 -10.91 5.12
N VAL A 50 3.75 -11.76 4.77
CA VAL A 50 3.65 -13.10 5.35
C VAL A 50 4.84 -13.93 4.85
N ALA A 51 5.63 -14.49 5.76
CA ALA A 51 6.83 -15.26 5.40
C ALA A 51 6.49 -16.40 4.42
N GLY A 52 7.30 -16.52 3.36
CA GLY A 52 7.09 -17.51 2.28
C GLY A 52 5.91 -17.22 1.35
N MET A 53 5.21 -16.09 1.52
CA MET A 53 4.07 -15.68 0.71
C MET A 53 4.30 -14.29 0.14
N GLN A 54 3.75 -13.98 -1.04
CA GLN A 54 3.83 -12.64 -1.64
C GLN A 54 2.61 -11.79 -1.27
N ARG A 55 2.25 -11.75 0.03
CA ARG A 55 1.05 -11.04 0.52
C ARG A 55 1.33 -10.29 1.81
N PRO A 56 0.71 -9.11 2.01
CA PRO A 56 0.85 -8.39 3.27
C PRO A 56 0.22 -9.16 4.43
N LYS A 57 0.77 -8.99 5.63
CA LYS A 57 0.21 -9.53 6.88
C LYS A 57 -1.18 -8.95 7.14
N GLU A 58 -1.33 -7.63 6.99
CA GLU A 58 -2.62 -6.96 7.10
C GLU A 58 -3.33 -6.89 5.74
N GLN A 59 -4.39 -7.69 5.58
CA GLN A 59 -5.22 -7.71 4.36
C GLN A 59 -6.56 -7.04 4.63
N TYR A 60 -6.55 -5.70 4.73
CA TYR A 60 -7.71 -4.92 5.18
C TYR A 60 -9.01 -5.22 4.40
N TRP A 61 -8.90 -5.53 3.12
CA TRP A 61 -10.04 -5.82 2.25
C TRP A 61 -10.76 -7.12 2.65
N LEU A 62 -10.08 -8.07 3.30
CA LEU A 62 -10.74 -9.29 3.80
C LEU A 62 -11.72 -8.99 4.92
N ARG A 63 -11.59 -7.85 5.62
CA ARG A 63 -12.56 -7.40 6.62
C ARG A 63 -13.92 -7.04 6.02
N LEU A 64 -14.00 -6.82 4.71
CA LEU A 64 -15.26 -6.55 4.00
C LEU A 64 -16.09 -7.82 3.74
N ARG A 65 -15.51 -9.02 3.92
CA ARG A 65 -16.19 -10.30 3.65
C ARG A 65 -17.58 -10.44 4.29
N PRO A 66 -17.83 -10.04 5.54
CA PRO A 66 -19.17 -10.14 6.12
C PRO A 66 -20.21 -9.31 5.36
N ILE A 67 -19.84 -8.10 4.93
CA ILE A 67 -20.70 -7.22 4.13
C ILE A 67 -20.97 -7.86 2.77
N VAL A 68 -19.93 -8.38 2.12
CA VAL A 68 -20.08 -9.07 0.83
C VAL A 68 -21.03 -10.25 0.97
N LYS A 69 -20.91 -11.07 2.03
CA LYS A 69 -21.81 -12.20 2.28
C LYS A 69 -23.26 -11.79 2.50
N LEU A 70 -23.49 -10.67 3.20
CA LEU A 70 -24.83 -10.13 3.42
C LEU A 70 -25.46 -9.65 2.10
N LEU A 71 -24.70 -8.90 1.30
CA LEU A 71 -25.17 -8.35 0.03
C LEU A 71 -25.30 -9.42 -1.07
N SER A 72 -24.61 -10.55 -0.94
CA SER A 72 -24.68 -11.67 -1.89
C SER A 72 -25.75 -12.70 -1.55
N GLN A 73 -26.65 -12.43 -0.59
CA GLN A 73 -27.76 -13.34 -0.32
C GLN A 73 -28.68 -13.38 -1.54
N PRO A 74 -29.08 -14.57 -2.00
CA PRO A 74 -30.05 -14.67 -3.08
C PRO A 74 -31.35 -14.01 -2.65
N VAL A 75 -32.01 -13.31 -3.57
CA VAL A 75 -33.41 -12.91 -3.36
C VAL A 75 -34.20 -14.17 -3.09
N ALA A 76 -34.85 -14.23 -1.92
CA ALA A 76 -35.78 -15.31 -1.62
C ALA A 76 -36.81 -15.36 -2.76
N THR A 77 -36.73 -16.42 -3.56
CA THR A 77 -37.72 -16.66 -4.62
C THR A 77 -39.00 -17.11 -3.91
N PRO A 78 -40.15 -16.46 -4.17
CA PRO A 78 -41.41 -16.79 -3.50
C PRO A 78 -41.88 -18.22 -3.78
#